data_AF-A0A143TRL9-F1
#
_entry.id   AF-A0A143TRL9-F1
#
_cell.length_a   1.000
_cell.length_b   1.000
_cell.length_c   1.000
_cell.angle_alpha   90.00
_cell.angle_beta   90.00
_cell.angle_gamma   90.00
#
_symmetry.space_group_name_H-M   'P 1'
#
loop_
_entity.id
_entity.type
_entity.pdbx_description
1 polymer ?
#
loop_
_entity_poly.entity_id
_entity_poly.type
_entity_poly.pdbx_seq_one_letter_code
_entity_poly.pdbx_strand_id
1 'polypeptide(L)'
;ADLEAAPAALARLFSVEWYRNRINGKQEVMIGYSDSGKDAGRFSAAWQLYKAQEELIKVAKLYGVKLTMFHGRGGTVGRGGG
;
A
#
# COMPACT_ATOMS: atom_id res chain seq x y z
N ALA A 1 7.59 -0.12 10.50
CA ALA A 1 6.63 -0.95 11.25
C ALA A 1 5.32 -1.12 10.48
N ASP A 2 4.53 -0.04 10.27
CA ASP A 2 3.19 -0.19 9.66
C ASP A 2 3.22 -0.63 8.18
N LEU A 3 4.15 -0.12 7.38
CA LEU A 3 4.33 -0.53 5.98
C LEU A 3 4.70 -2.01 5.82
N GLU A 4 5.42 -2.58 6.79
CA GLU A 4 5.84 -3.98 6.78
C GLU A 4 4.68 -4.91 7.21
N ALA A 5 3.76 -4.42 8.05
CA ALA A 5 2.57 -5.15 8.48
C ALA A 5 1.40 -5.04 7.50
N ALA A 6 1.40 -4.05 6.60
CA ALA A 6 0.30 -3.77 5.68
C ALA A 6 -0.12 -4.98 4.81
N PRO A 7 0.79 -5.78 4.22
CA PRO A 7 0.39 -6.96 3.43
C PRO A 7 -0.38 -8.00 4.25
N ALA A 8 0.05 -8.26 5.50
CA ALA A 8 -0.62 -9.21 6.38
C ALA A 8 -2.01 -8.71 6.81
N ALA A 9 -2.15 -7.41 7.07
CA ALA A 9 -3.44 -6.80 7.35
C ALA A 9 -4.40 -6.91 6.15
N LEU A 10 -3.92 -6.64 4.94
CA LEU A 10 -4.71 -6.74 3.71
C LEU A 10 -5.16 -8.18 3.43
N ALA A 11 -4.26 -9.15 3.62
CA ALA A 11 -4.58 -10.56 3.46
C ALA A 11 -5.66 -11.02 4.46
N ARG A 12 -5.59 -10.54 5.71
CA ARG A 12 -6.61 -10.81 6.73
C ARG A 12 -7.95 -10.18 6.39
N LEU A 13 -7.97 -8.97 5.83
CA LEU A 13 -9.23 -8.37 5.36
C LEU A 13 -9.83 -9.15 4.19
N PHE A 14 -9.00 -9.56 3.22
CA PHE A 14 -9.46 -10.32 2.07
C PHE A 14 -9.83 -11.78 2.40
N SER A 15 -9.36 -12.34 3.51
CA SER A 15 -9.84 -13.66 3.97
C SER A 15 -11.25 -13.62 4.57
N VAL A 16 -11.76 -12.44 4.94
CA VAL A 16 -13.13 -12.26 5.43
C VAL A 16 -14.10 -12.14 4.27
N GLU A 17 -15.00 -13.13 4.13
CA GLU A 17 -15.98 -13.20 3.04
C GLU A 17 -16.89 -11.96 2.99
N TRP A 18 -17.41 -11.53 4.14
CA TRP A 18 -18.22 -10.30 4.24
C TRP A 18 -17.50 -9.09 3.65
N TYR A 19 -16.20 -8.94 3.95
CA TYR A 19 -15.41 -7.81 3.46
C TYR A 19 -15.20 -7.90 1.95
N ARG A 20 -14.84 -9.07 1.43
CA ARG A 20 -14.68 -9.28 -0.03
C ARG A 20 -15.97 -8.97 -0.80
N ASN A 21 -17.11 -9.41 -0.28
CA ASN A 21 -18.41 -9.13 -0.88
C ASN A 21 -18.72 -7.63 -0.83
N ARG A 22 -18.36 -6.95 0.25
CA ARG A 22 -18.57 -5.50 0.41
C ARG A 22 -17.76 -4.66 -0.58
N ILE A 23 -16.52 -5.04 -0.86
CA ILE A 23 -15.62 -4.26 -1.72
C ILE A 23 -15.79 -4.55 -3.22
N ASN A 24 -16.54 -5.60 -3.58
CA ASN A 24 -16.79 -6.02 -4.96
C ASN A 24 -15.52 -6.08 -5.82
N GLY A 25 -14.47 -6.71 -5.26
CA GLY A 25 -13.20 -6.91 -5.95
C GLY A 25 -12.34 -5.65 -6.17
N LYS A 26 -12.61 -4.52 -5.50
CA LYS A 26 -11.81 -3.29 -5.61
C LYS A 26 -11.39 -2.76 -4.25
N GLN A 27 -10.10 -2.54 -4.04
CA GLN A 27 -9.55 -1.97 -2.80
C GLN A 27 -8.64 -0.80 -3.12
N GLU A 28 -8.78 0.30 -2.37
CA GLU A 28 -7.82 1.40 -2.38
C GLU A 28 -6.98 1.36 -1.10
N VAL A 29 -5.67 1.60 -1.22
CA VAL A 29 -4.73 1.71 -0.10
C VAL A 29 -3.94 3.01 -0.22
N MET A 30 -4.01 3.84 0.82
CA MET A 30 -3.23 5.07 0.90
C MET A 30 -1.80 4.79 1.36
N ILE A 31 -0.83 5.43 0.70
CA ILE A 31 0.59 5.32 0.98
C ILE A 31 1.13 6.69 1.41
N GLY A 32 1.54 6.80 2.68
CA GLY A 32 2.09 8.03 3.26
C GLY A 32 3.61 8.11 3.17
N TYR A 33 4.12 9.07 2.40
CA TYR A 33 5.57 9.31 2.24
C TYR A 33 6.17 10.15 3.37
N SER A 34 5.43 11.12 3.94
CA SER A 34 5.95 12.05 4.95
C SER A 34 6.06 11.46 6.35
N ASP A 35 5.21 10.48 6.70
CA ASP A 35 5.27 9.83 8.02
C ASP A 35 6.40 8.81 8.11
N SER A 36 6.81 8.24 6.97
CA SER A 36 7.92 7.26 6.89
C SER A 36 9.31 7.93 6.78
N GLY A 37 9.36 9.23 6.51
CA GLY A 37 10.60 9.96 6.23
C GLY A 37 11.32 10.52 7.47
N LYS A 38 10.67 10.54 8.64
CA LYS A 38 11.24 11.08 9.88
C LYS A 38 12.26 10.14 10.55
N ASP A 39 12.19 8.83 10.28
CA ASP A 39 12.91 7.84 11.11
C ASP A 39 14.13 7.15 10.45
N ALA A 40 14.29 7.15 9.12
CA ALA A 40 15.32 6.30 8.47
C ALA A 40 16.04 6.91 7.25
N GLY A 41 15.83 8.20 6.95
CA GLY A 41 16.35 8.84 5.74
C GLY A 41 15.55 8.49 4.48
N ARG A 42 15.50 9.42 3.52
CA ARG A 42 14.61 9.36 2.35
C ARG A 42 14.79 8.12 1.47
N PHE A 43 16.00 7.61 1.33
CA PHE A 43 16.30 6.45 0.50
C PHE A 43 15.73 5.16 1.10
N SER A 44 15.99 4.90 2.38
CA SER A 44 15.47 3.74 3.10
C SER A 44 13.94 3.74 3.14
N ALA A 45 13.34 4.91 3.36
CA ALA A 45 11.89 5.07 3.32
C ALA A 45 11.32 4.74 1.92
N ALA A 46 11.94 5.26 0.85
CA ALA A 46 11.52 4.96 -0.52
C ALA A 46 11.65 3.48 -0.88
N TRP A 47 12.73 2.82 -0.45
CA TRP A 47 12.94 1.39 -0.68
C TRP A 47 11.92 0.52 0.06
N GLN A 48 11.64 0.85 1.32
CA GLN A 48 10.63 0.14 2.09
C GLN A 48 9.23 0.32 1.51
N LEU A 49 8.91 1.53 1.03
CA LEU A 49 7.66 1.81 0.32
C LEU A 49 7.54 0.99 -0.96
N TYR A 50 8.62 0.85 -1.72
CA TYR A 50 8.64 0.01 -2.93
C TYR A 50 8.35 -1.46 -2.61
N LYS A 51 9.05 -2.03 -1.62
CA LYS A 51 8.82 -3.42 -1.19
C LYS A 51 7.40 -3.64 -0.68
N ALA A 52 6.87 -2.71 0.13
CA ALA A 52 5.50 -2.80 0.62
C ALA A 52 4.47 -2.81 -0.53
N GLN A 53 4.69 -2.00 -1.56
CA GLN A 53 3.83 -1.96 -2.75
C GLN A 53 3.85 -3.28 -3.52
N GLU A 54 5.02 -3.89 -3.73
CA GLU A 54 5.13 -5.20 -4.36
C GLU A 54 4.35 -6.27 -3.59
N GLU A 55 4.51 -6.32 -2.26
CA GLU A 55 3.82 -7.31 -1.43
C GLU A 55 2.30 -7.09 -1.41
N LEU A 56 1.83 -5.85 -1.35
CA LEU A 56 0.40 -5.53 -1.46
C LEU A 56 -0.19 -5.97 -2.80
N ILE A 57 0.54 -5.80 -3.91
CA ILE A 57 0.12 -6.27 -5.24
C ILE A 57 0.03 -7.80 -5.27
N LYS A 58 1.02 -8.51 -4.69
CA LYS A 58 1.01 -9.98 -4.61
C LYS A 58 -0.22 -10.48 -3.85
N VAL A 59 -0.50 -9.90 -2.68
CA VAL A 59 -1.70 -10.24 -1.90
C VAL A 59 -2.97 -9.97 -2.69
N ALA A 60 -3.11 -8.78 -3.29
CA ALA A 60 -4.31 -8.45 -4.07
C ALA A 60 -4.54 -9.41 -5.24
N LYS A 61 -3.49 -9.80 -5.97
CA LYS A 61 -3.56 -10.82 -7.03
C LYS A 61 -4.02 -12.17 -6.51
N LEU A 62 -3.51 -12.59 -5.35
CA LEU A 62 -3.85 -13.88 -4.72
C LEU A 62 -5.35 -14.00 -4.41
N TYR A 63 -6.00 -12.88 -4.06
CA TYR A 63 -7.43 -12.82 -3.75
C TYR A 63 -8.30 -12.32 -4.92
N GLY A 64 -7.72 -12.05 -6.10
CA GLY A 64 -8.46 -11.53 -7.26
C GLY A 64 -9.01 -10.11 -7.07
N VAL A 65 -8.38 -9.30 -6.22
CA VAL A 65 -8.80 -7.92 -5.92
C VAL A 65 -7.99 -6.94 -6.77
N LYS A 66 -8.69 -6.00 -7.42
CA LYS A 66 -8.07 -4.84 -8.06
C LYS A 66 -7.64 -3.84 -7.01
N LEU A 67 -6.33 -3.68 -6.85
CA LEU A 67 -5.73 -2.73 -5.92
C LEU A 67 -5.48 -1.39 -6.62
N THR A 68 -5.91 -0.29 -5.99
CA THR A 68 -5.54 1.08 -6.35
C THR A 68 -4.65 1.65 -5.24
N MET A 69 -3.51 2.23 -5.61
CA MET A 69 -2.63 2.92 -4.66
C MET A 69 -2.91 4.41 -4.69
N PHE A 70 -3.28 4.96 -3.54
CA PHE A 70 -3.45 6.40 -3.36
C PHE A 70 -2.19 6.99 -2.72
N HIS A 71 -1.45 7.78 -3.49
CA HIS A 71 -0.18 8.35 -3.05
C HIS A 71 -0.42 9.66 -2.28
N GLY A 72 -0.08 9.67 -0.99
CA GLY A 72 -0.17 10.86 -0.15
C GLY A 72 0.87 11.94 -0.51
N ARG A 73 0.75 13.12 0.10
CA ARG A 73 1.69 14.24 -0.11
C ARG A 73 3.13 13.84 0.25
N GLY A 74 4.10 14.39 -0.49
CA GLY A 74 5.53 14.24 -0.22
C GLY A 74 6.26 13.14 -1.01
N GLY A 75 5.56 12.36 -1.82
CA GLY A 75 6.17 11.44 -2.79
C GLY A 75 6.66 12.14 -4.06
N THR A 76 7.57 11.50 -4.81
CA THR A 76 8.03 11.98 -6.13
C THR A 76 6.88 12.16 -7.11
N VAL A 77 5.83 11.34 -7.01
CA VAL A 77 4.60 11.38 -7.82
C VAL A 77 3.86 12.73 -7.70
N GLY A 78 3.97 13.41 -6.56
CA GLY A 78 3.30 14.69 -6.33
C GLY A 78 4.06 15.93 -6.83
N ARG A 79 5.23 15.77 -7.47
CA ARG A 79 6.10 16.91 -7.82
C ARG A 79 5.73 17.65 -9.10
N GLY A 80 4.71 17.20 -9.85
CA GLY A 80 4.08 17.97 -10.93
C GLY A 80 5.06 18.69 -11.86
N GLY A 81 5.63 17.96 -12.81
CA GLY A 81 6.61 18.46 -13.77
C GLY A 81 7.47 17.29 -14.22
N GLY A 82 7.40 16.96 -15.51
CA GLY A 82 8.04 15.79 -16.12
C GLY A 82 9.55 15.74 -15.99
#